data_AF-A0A970VP02-F1
#
_entry.id   AF-A0A970VP02-F1
#
_cell.length_a   1.000
_cell.length_b   1.000
_cell.length_c   1.000
_cell.angle_alpha   90.00
_cell.angle_beta   90.00
_cell.angle_gamma   90.00
#
_symmetry.space_group_name_H-M   'P 1'
#
loop_
_entity.id
_entity.type
_entity.pdbx_description
1 polymer ?
#
loop_
_entity_poly.entity_id
_entity_poly.type
_entity_poly.pdbx_seq_one_letter_code
_entity_poly.pdbx_strand_id
1 'polypeptide(L)'
;MKRQVKVTGAILLLLAVLARGTALASPDIIRLHVIAHSNAPADQRIKEAVRDRIIGELGPVVAQMSAEEVMRWLPKNTGRIADLAGQVLAEAGVDHPVRVKYGVTVFPTRSYGSAICAAGKYRTVRVELGAGQGRNWWCIIFPPLCFVRGTAGVDGESPESSAVEVRFWLWEKLRAWLTNIF
;
A
#
# COMPACT_ATOMS: atom_id res chain seq x y z
N MET A 1 32.88 21.98 -29.73
CA MET A 1 32.92 21.15 -28.50
C MET A 1 32.09 21.69 -27.34
N LYS A 2 32.34 22.90 -26.80
CA LYS A 2 31.64 23.42 -25.59
C LYS A 2 30.10 23.55 -25.72
N ARG A 3 29.57 23.79 -26.94
CA ARG A 3 28.13 23.93 -27.21
C ARG A 3 27.37 22.59 -27.17
N GLN A 4 28.02 21.51 -27.61
CA GLN A 4 27.46 20.15 -27.55
C GLN A 4 27.34 19.67 -26.10
N VAL A 5 28.38 19.89 -25.27
CA VAL A 5 28.37 19.52 -23.83
C VAL A 5 27.25 20.23 -23.04
N LYS A 6 26.97 21.51 -23.34
CA LYS A 6 25.88 22.26 -22.69
C LYS A 6 24.49 21.75 -23.06
N VAL A 7 24.29 21.36 -24.32
CA VAL A 7 23.01 20.82 -24.81
C VAL A 7 22.77 19.43 -24.23
N THR A 8 23.77 18.55 -24.21
CA THR A 8 23.65 17.22 -23.59
C THR A 8 23.38 17.32 -22.09
N GLY A 9 24.03 18.25 -21.39
CA GLY A 9 23.79 18.50 -19.96
C GLY A 9 22.36 19.00 -19.67
N ALA A 10 21.81 19.87 -20.50
CA ALA A 10 20.43 20.34 -20.37
C ALA A 10 19.41 19.23 -20.65
N ILE A 11 19.66 18.36 -21.64
CA ILE A 11 18.81 17.21 -21.94
C ILE A 11 18.85 16.20 -20.79
N LEU A 12 20.03 15.87 -20.25
CA LEU A 12 20.17 14.98 -19.09
C LEU A 12 19.45 15.54 -17.85
N LEU A 13 19.55 16.85 -17.60
CA LEU A 13 18.84 17.51 -16.50
C LEU A 13 17.32 17.46 -16.69
N LEU A 14 16.83 17.72 -17.91
CA LEU A 14 15.41 17.62 -18.25
C LEU A 14 14.88 16.19 -18.11
N LEU A 15 15.62 15.19 -18.59
CA LEU A 15 15.27 13.77 -18.42
C LEU A 15 15.25 13.35 -16.94
N ALA A 16 16.21 13.82 -16.13
CA ALA A 16 16.22 13.56 -14.69
C ALA A 16 15.03 14.21 -13.97
N VAL A 17 14.62 15.42 -14.38
CA VAL A 17 13.43 16.10 -13.84
C VAL A 17 12.15 15.36 -14.24
N LEU A 18 12.04 14.89 -15.50
CA LEU A 18 10.89 14.12 -15.97
C LEU A 18 10.79 12.74 -15.31
N ALA A 19 11.93 12.08 -15.05
CA ALA A 19 11.97 10.77 -14.38
C ALA A 19 11.50 10.83 -12.91
N ARG A 20 11.72 11.95 -12.21
CA ARG A 20 11.25 12.13 -10.83
C ARG A 20 9.73 12.05 -10.69
N GLY A 21 8.99 12.37 -11.75
CA GLY A 21 7.53 12.35 -11.75
C GLY A 21 6.91 10.95 -11.87
N THR A 22 7.66 9.92 -12.23
CA THR A 22 7.12 8.57 -12.51
C THR A 22 7.55 7.51 -11.50
N ALA A 23 8.56 7.80 -10.67
CA ALA A 23 9.08 6.86 -9.69
C ALA A 23 8.09 6.58 -8.55
N LEU A 24 8.05 5.33 -8.11
CA LEU A 24 7.36 4.92 -6.89
C LEU A 24 8.18 5.37 -5.67
N ALA A 25 7.49 5.79 -4.61
CA ALA A 25 8.14 6.18 -3.36
C ALA A 25 8.75 4.98 -2.62
N SER A 26 8.12 3.81 -2.73
CA SER A 26 8.71 2.53 -2.31
C SER A 26 8.20 1.42 -3.24
N PRO A 27 9.06 0.79 -4.06
CA PRO A 27 8.65 -0.21 -5.05
C PRO A 27 8.05 -1.47 -4.43
N ASP A 28 8.52 -1.85 -3.24
CA ASP A 28 8.15 -3.10 -2.56
C ASP A 28 7.00 -2.91 -1.57
N ILE A 29 6.46 -1.69 -1.45
CA ILE A 29 5.28 -1.44 -0.63
C ILE A 29 4.03 -1.42 -1.51
N ILE A 30 3.05 -2.23 -1.12
CA ILE A 30 1.72 -2.26 -1.71
C ILE A 30 0.71 -1.86 -0.64
N ARG A 31 -0.12 -0.86 -0.97
CA ARG A 31 -1.14 -0.33 -0.06
C ARG A 31 -2.52 -0.85 -0.39
N LEU A 32 -3.36 -0.99 0.63
CA LEU A 32 -4.79 -1.23 0.50
C LEU A 32 -5.51 0.09 0.80
N HIS A 33 -6.38 0.52 -0.11
CA HIS A 33 -7.18 1.73 0.02
C HIS A 33 -8.66 1.36 -0.11
N VAL A 34 -9.38 1.35 1.02
CA VAL A 34 -10.82 1.07 1.06
C VAL A 34 -11.60 2.38 1.19
N ILE A 35 -12.59 2.59 0.33
CA ILE A 35 -13.43 3.79 0.26
C ILE A 35 -14.87 3.39 0.56
N ALA A 36 -15.47 4.00 1.59
CA ALA A 36 -16.86 3.74 1.96
C ALA A 36 -17.86 4.33 0.96
N HIS A 37 -19.09 3.82 1.00
CA HIS A 37 -20.22 4.37 0.27
C HIS A 37 -20.43 5.85 0.62
N SER A 38 -20.62 6.17 1.91
CA SER A 38 -20.75 7.54 2.42
C SER A 38 -20.03 7.71 3.77
N ASN A 39 -20.20 8.88 4.40
CA ASN A 39 -19.69 9.18 5.74
C ASN A 39 -20.62 8.73 6.88
N ALA A 40 -21.76 8.09 6.57
CA ALA A 40 -22.66 7.58 7.57
C ALA A 40 -21.94 6.57 8.49
N PRO A 41 -22.23 6.56 9.81
CA PRO A 41 -21.58 5.64 10.74
C PRO A 41 -21.73 4.15 10.38
N ALA A 42 -22.82 3.76 9.71
CA ALA A 42 -23.02 2.40 9.21
C ALA A 42 -22.00 2.07 8.09
N ASP A 43 -21.90 2.90 7.06
CA ASP A 43 -20.98 2.69 5.94
C ASP A 43 -19.52 2.68 6.36
N GLN A 44 -19.17 3.49 7.38
CA GLN A 44 -17.83 3.53 7.93
C GLN A 44 -17.48 2.21 8.65
N ARG A 45 -18.42 1.64 9.41
CA ARG A 45 -18.27 0.32 10.05
C ARG A 45 -18.17 -0.80 9.02
N ILE A 46 -18.98 -0.76 7.96
CA ILE A 46 -18.92 -1.73 6.86
C ILE A 46 -17.56 -1.66 6.16
N LYS A 47 -17.04 -0.46 5.87
CA LYS A 47 -15.69 -0.27 5.31
C LYS A 47 -14.60 -0.88 6.19
N GLU A 48 -14.69 -0.70 7.51
CA GLU A 48 -13.75 -1.28 8.47
C GLU A 48 -13.81 -2.81 8.47
N ALA A 49 -15.02 -3.39 8.45
CA ALA A 49 -15.21 -4.83 8.35
C ALA A 49 -14.68 -5.40 7.01
N VAL A 50 -14.90 -4.71 5.90
CA VAL A 50 -14.35 -5.07 4.57
C VAL A 50 -12.82 -5.06 4.61
N ARG A 51 -12.23 -4.01 5.18
CA ARG A 51 -10.77 -3.92 5.36
C ARG A 51 -10.27 -5.13 6.16
N ASP A 52 -10.89 -5.42 7.29
CA ASP A 52 -10.43 -6.48 8.20
C ASP A 52 -10.59 -7.86 7.57
N ARG A 53 -11.68 -8.13 6.83
CA ARG A 53 -11.85 -9.36 6.03
C ARG A 53 -10.75 -9.51 4.98
N ILE A 54 -10.51 -8.47 4.16
CA ILE A 54 -9.50 -8.53 3.11
C ILE A 54 -8.12 -8.77 3.70
N ILE A 55 -7.75 -8.04 4.77
CA ILE A 55 -6.47 -8.22 5.45
C ILE A 55 -6.39 -9.65 5.97
N GLY A 56 -7.35 -10.10 6.77
CA GLY A 56 -7.34 -11.44 7.39
C GLY A 56 -7.17 -12.58 6.38
N GLU A 57 -7.81 -12.48 5.21
CA GLU A 57 -7.80 -13.53 4.18
C GLU A 57 -6.56 -13.46 3.26
N LEU A 58 -6.15 -12.26 2.84
CA LEU A 58 -5.04 -12.13 1.89
C LEU A 58 -3.68 -12.14 2.57
N GLY A 59 -3.61 -11.73 3.83
CA GLY A 59 -2.37 -11.65 4.58
C GLY A 59 -1.52 -12.90 4.64
N PRO A 60 -2.07 -14.00 5.17
CA PRO A 60 -1.34 -15.26 5.25
C PRO A 60 -0.87 -15.74 3.87
N VAL A 61 -1.60 -15.39 2.81
CA VAL A 61 -1.26 -15.73 1.42
C VAL A 61 -0.08 -14.89 0.94
N VAL A 62 -0.15 -13.56 1.06
CA VAL A 62 0.91 -12.66 0.58
C VAL A 62 2.16 -12.68 1.46
N ALA A 63 2.04 -13.08 2.73
CA ALA A 63 3.18 -13.25 3.65
C ALA A 63 4.13 -14.39 3.22
N GLN A 64 3.62 -15.35 2.45
CA GLN A 64 4.41 -16.46 1.90
C GLN A 64 5.02 -16.15 0.53
N MET A 65 4.75 -14.96 -0.01
CA MET A 65 5.19 -14.53 -1.34
C MET A 65 6.29 -13.47 -1.21
N SER A 66 7.21 -13.48 -2.17
CA SER A 66 8.11 -12.34 -2.41
C SER A 66 7.35 -11.12 -2.95
N ALA A 67 7.94 -9.93 -2.84
CA ALA A 67 7.34 -8.69 -3.34
C ALA A 67 6.92 -8.81 -4.83
N GLU A 68 7.77 -9.43 -5.65
CA GLU A 68 7.52 -9.63 -7.07
C GLU A 68 6.36 -10.58 -7.33
N GLU A 69 6.26 -11.66 -6.58
CA GLU A 69 5.13 -12.60 -6.67
C GLU A 69 3.82 -11.92 -6.29
N VAL A 70 3.79 -11.13 -5.23
CA VAL A 70 2.60 -10.36 -4.84
C VAL A 70 2.21 -9.36 -5.94
N MET A 71 3.19 -8.67 -6.54
CA MET A 71 2.96 -7.74 -7.65
C MET A 71 2.37 -8.42 -8.90
N ARG A 72 2.74 -9.68 -9.17
CA ARG A 72 2.16 -10.49 -10.26
C ARG A 72 0.81 -11.11 -9.90
N TRP A 73 0.59 -11.40 -8.61
CA TRP A 73 -0.59 -12.10 -8.11
C TRP A 73 -1.78 -11.16 -7.93
N LEU A 74 -1.60 -9.98 -7.32
CA LEU A 74 -2.69 -9.05 -7.01
C LEU A 74 -3.56 -8.63 -8.21
N PRO A 75 -3.00 -8.25 -9.37
CA PRO A 75 -3.82 -7.87 -10.54
C PRO A 75 -4.79 -8.99 -10.96
N LYS A 76 -4.32 -10.25 -10.87
CA LYS A 76 -5.08 -11.45 -11.26
C LYS A 76 -6.12 -11.87 -10.23
N ASN A 77 -6.05 -11.34 -9.01
CA ASN A 77 -6.90 -11.72 -7.88
C ASN A 77 -7.79 -10.57 -7.40
N THR A 78 -7.95 -9.51 -8.18
CA THR A 78 -8.87 -8.40 -7.87
C THR A 78 -10.33 -8.87 -7.74
N GLY A 79 -10.74 -9.89 -8.49
CA GLY A 79 -12.05 -10.55 -8.35
C GLY A 79 -12.26 -11.14 -6.97
N ARG A 80 -11.29 -11.93 -6.47
CA ARG A 80 -11.33 -12.49 -5.11
C ARG A 80 -11.48 -11.40 -4.04
N ILE A 81 -10.81 -10.25 -4.21
CA ILE A 81 -10.92 -9.11 -3.28
C ILE A 81 -12.33 -8.50 -3.34
N ALA A 82 -12.90 -8.39 -4.55
CA ALA A 82 -14.26 -7.91 -4.73
C ALA A 82 -15.28 -8.84 -4.06
N ASP A 83 -15.10 -10.17 -4.20
CA ASP A 83 -15.96 -11.18 -3.57
C ASP A 83 -15.91 -11.10 -2.05
N LEU A 84 -14.72 -10.98 -1.45
CA LEU A 84 -14.56 -10.82 -0.01
C LEU A 84 -15.27 -9.57 0.52
N ALA A 85 -15.16 -8.45 -0.21
CA ALA A 85 -15.89 -7.24 0.15
C ALA A 85 -17.40 -7.46 0.00
N GLY A 86 -17.85 -8.04 -1.11
CA GLY A 86 -19.26 -8.33 -1.39
C GLY A 86 -19.90 -9.21 -0.32
N GLN A 87 -19.19 -10.21 0.19
CA GLN A 87 -19.65 -11.05 1.31
C GLN A 87 -19.93 -10.21 2.57
N VAL A 88 -19.02 -9.32 2.94
CA VAL A 88 -19.22 -8.43 4.11
C VAL A 88 -20.41 -7.49 3.89
N LEU A 89 -20.61 -6.99 2.67
CA LEU A 89 -21.77 -6.17 2.33
C LEU A 89 -23.08 -6.96 2.49
N ALA A 90 -23.12 -8.19 1.98
CA ALA A 90 -24.27 -9.08 2.10
C ALA A 90 -24.56 -9.44 3.57
N GLU A 91 -23.52 -9.75 4.36
CA GLU A 91 -23.63 -9.98 5.82
C GLU A 91 -24.21 -8.76 6.56
N ALA A 92 -23.91 -7.55 6.09
CA ALA A 92 -24.44 -6.30 6.62
C ALA A 92 -25.83 -5.91 6.07
N GLY A 93 -26.41 -6.72 5.18
CA GLY A 93 -27.71 -6.47 4.56
C GLY A 93 -27.72 -5.31 3.56
N VAL A 94 -26.57 -4.97 2.96
CA VAL A 94 -26.45 -3.91 1.95
C VAL A 94 -26.04 -4.48 0.59
N ASP A 95 -26.62 -3.92 -0.48
CA ASP A 95 -26.33 -4.32 -1.86
C ASP A 95 -25.68 -3.17 -2.63
N HIS A 96 -24.48 -2.77 -2.20
CA HIS A 96 -23.70 -1.78 -2.93
C HIS A 96 -22.74 -2.44 -3.92
N PRO A 97 -22.53 -1.85 -5.12
CA PRO A 97 -21.53 -2.35 -6.03
C PRO A 97 -20.13 -2.21 -5.42
N VAL A 98 -19.29 -3.24 -5.61
CA VAL A 98 -17.88 -3.21 -5.22
C VAL A 98 -17.03 -3.03 -6.47
N ARG A 99 -16.12 -2.05 -6.47
CA ARG A 99 -15.12 -1.87 -7.53
C ARG A 99 -13.73 -2.03 -6.96
N VAL A 100 -12.95 -2.96 -7.51
CA VAL A 100 -11.56 -3.18 -7.13
C VAL A 100 -10.64 -2.85 -8.29
N LYS A 101 -9.62 -2.03 -8.04
CA LYS A 101 -8.58 -1.68 -9.02
C LYS A 101 -7.20 -1.86 -8.42
N TYR A 102 -6.31 -2.53 -9.15
CA TYR A 102 -4.88 -2.53 -8.85
C TYR A 102 -4.19 -1.50 -9.74
N GLY A 103 -3.39 -0.61 -9.14
CA GLY A 103 -2.71 0.45 -9.89
C GLY A 103 -1.77 1.27 -9.03
N VAL A 104 -1.48 2.49 -9.46
CA VAL A 104 -0.64 3.44 -8.72
C VAL A 104 -1.49 4.60 -8.22
N THR A 105 -1.40 4.90 -6.93
CA THR A 105 -2.12 6.02 -6.29
C THR A 105 -1.14 6.89 -5.50
N VAL A 106 -1.43 8.19 -5.45
CA VAL A 106 -0.67 9.15 -4.62
C VAL A 106 -1.24 9.12 -3.20
N PHE A 107 -0.36 8.99 -2.22
CA PHE A 107 -0.72 9.07 -0.80
C PHE A 107 0.03 10.23 -0.14
N PRO A 108 -0.56 10.87 0.87
CA PRO A 108 0.21 11.69 1.78
C PRO A 108 1.01 10.80 2.76
N THR A 109 1.87 11.44 3.55
CA THR A 109 2.62 10.79 4.61
C THR A 109 1.66 10.18 5.65
N ARG A 110 1.95 8.96 6.11
CA ARG A 110 1.19 8.28 7.16
C ARG A 110 2.09 7.53 8.13
N SER A 111 1.66 7.49 9.39
CA SER A 111 2.22 6.62 10.40
C SER A 111 1.40 5.32 10.52
N TYR A 112 2.11 4.22 10.71
CA TYR A 112 1.60 2.87 10.96
C TYR A 112 2.35 2.32 12.18
N GLY A 113 1.84 2.61 13.38
CA GLY A 113 2.56 2.31 14.62
C GLY A 113 3.90 3.06 14.68
N SER A 114 5.01 2.33 14.67
CA SER A 114 6.38 2.87 14.63
C SER A 114 6.92 3.13 13.22
N ALA A 115 6.21 2.70 12.17
CA ALA A 115 6.65 2.84 10.79
C ALA A 115 6.04 4.09 10.13
N ILE A 116 6.86 4.89 9.44
CA ILE A 116 6.40 6.04 8.67
C ILE A 116 6.48 5.73 7.18
N CYS A 117 5.34 5.84 6.48
CA CYS A 117 5.26 5.83 5.03
C CYS A 117 5.20 7.26 4.52
N ALA A 118 6.24 7.69 3.80
CA ALA A 118 6.32 9.03 3.21
C ALA A 118 5.21 9.30 2.19
N ALA A 119 4.96 10.59 1.91
CA ALA A 119 4.11 10.98 0.79
C ALA A 119 4.72 10.53 -0.54
N GLY A 120 3.88 10.08 -1.48
CA GLY A 120 4.33 9.73 -2.82
C GLY A 120 3.44 8.71 -3.53
N LYS A 121 3.95 8.16 -4.64
CA LYS A 121 3.26 7.18 -5.48
C LYS A 121 3.53 5.76 -4.97
N TYR A 122 2.46 5.01 -4.75
CA TYR A 122 2.53 3.62 -4.29
C TYR A 122 1.71 2.71 -5.18
N ARG A 123 2.11 1.45 -5.27
CA ARG A 123 1.24 0.39 -5.78
C ARG A 123 0.07 0.21 -4.80
N THR A 124 -1.13 0.04 -5.33
CA THR A 124 -2.35 0.12 -4.54
C THR A 124 -3.42 -0.80 -5.06
N VAL A 125 -4.04 -1.53 -4.13
CA VAL A 125 -5.35 -2.13 -4.31
C VAL A 125 -6.38 -1.13 -3.79
N ARG A 126 -7.16 -0.53 -4.68
CA ARG A 126 -8.24 0.39 -4.33
C ARG A 126 -9.56 -0.35 -4.39
N VAL A 127 -10.29 -0.36 -3.27
CA VAL A 127 -11.60 -0.99 -3.10
C VAL A 127 -12.61 0.11 -2.83
N GLU A 128 -13.53 0.33 -3.76
CA GLU A 128 -14.60 1.32 -3.62
C GLU A 128 -15.92 0.61 -3.38
N LEU A 129 -16.60 1.00 -2.30
CA LEU A 129 -17.92 0.50 -1.94
C LEU A 129 -18.97 1.52 -2.40
N GLY A 130 -19.94 1.07 -3.19
CA GLY A 130 -21.05 1.90 -3.64
C GLY A 130 -20.64 3.18 -4.37
N ALA A 131 -21.12 4.32 -3.86
CA ALA A 131 -20.83 5.63 -4.42
C ALA A 131 -19.38 6.08 -4.23
N GLY A 132 -18.63 5.51 -3.28
CA GLY A 132 -17.24 5.86 -3.02
C GLY A 132 -17.04 7.29 -2.53
N GLN A 133 -18.01 7.86 -1.80
CA GLN A 133 -17.99 9.25 -1.33
C GLN A 133 -17.63 9.37 0.17
N GLY A 134 -17.46 8.24 0.84
CA GLY A 134 -17.11 8.21 2.25
C GLY A 134 -15.63 8.41 2.52
N ARG A 135 -15.29 8.59 3.80
CA ARG A 135 -13.89 8.64 4.26
C ARG A 135 -13.13 7.39 3.84
N ASN A 136 -11.87 7.62 3.50
CA ASN A 136 -10.93 6.61 3.07
C ASN A 136 -10.29 5.90 4.26
N TRP A 137 -9.90 4.64 4.07
CA TRP A 137 -9.00 3.93 4.96
C TRP A 137 -7.77 3.44 4.21
N TRP A 138 -6.59 3.62 4.78
CA TRP A 138 -5.32 3.20 4.17
C TRP A 138 -4.59 2.19 5.03
N CYS A 139 -4.14 1.11 4.42
CA CYS A 139 -3.33 0.09 5.04
C CYS A 139 -2.18 -0.33 4.11
N ILE A 140 -1.22 -1.09 4.64
CA ILE A 140 -0.14 -1.75 3.90
C ILE A 140 -0.47 -3.24 3.83
N ILE A 141 -0.71 -3.74 2.63
CA ILE A 141 -0.97 -5.18 2.41
C ILE A 141 0.35 -5.94 2.25
N PHE A 142 1.38 -5.31 1.70
CA PHE A 142 2.71 -5.89 1.55
C PHE A 142 3.81 -4.83 1.78
N PRO A 143 4.88 -5.13 2.55
CA PRO A 143 4.97 -6.28 3.45
C PRO A 143 3.79 -6.26 4.45
N PRO A 144 3.40 -7.42 5.01
CA PRO A 144 2.23 -7.53 5.86
C PRO A 144 2.41 -6.79 7.21
N LEU A 145 2.39 -5.45 7.20
CA LEU A 145 2.56 -4.62 8.40
C LEU A 145 1.26 -4.42 9.18
N CYS A 146 0.11 -4.36 8.50
CA CYS A 146 -1.19 -4.31 9.18
C CYS A 146 -1.59 -5.62 9.88
N PHE A 147 -0.72 -6.63 9.87
CA PHE A 147 -0.94 -7.97 10.42
C PHE A 147 -0.49 -8.08 11.87
N VAL A 148 0.32 -7.11 12.32
CA VAL A 148 0.71 -6.98 13.71
C VAL A 148 -0.38 -6.17 14.41
N ARG A 149 -1.20 -6.88 15.19
CA ARG A 149 -2.29 -6.40 16.06
C ARG A 149 -2.14 -4.93 16.51
N GLY A 150 -3.14 -4.10 16.17
CA GLY A 150 -3.58 -3.01 17.07
C GLY A 150 -3.19 -1.56 16.77
N THR A 151 -2.47 -1.23 15.70
CA THR A 151 -2.09 0.18 15.43
C THR A 151 -2.58 0.68 14.07
N ALA A 152 -3.88 0.58 13.85
CA ALA A 152 -4.53 1.14 12.67
C ALA A 152 -4.86 2.64 12.93
N GLY A 153 -3.87 3.49 12.68
CA GLY A 153 -3.96 4.94 12.40
C GLY A 153 -4.96 5.79 13.19
N VAL A 154 -4.50 6.41 14.28
CA VAL A 154 -5.11 7.62 14.82
C VAL A 154 -4.70 8.78 13.91
N ASP A 155 -5.67 9.44 13.30
CA ASP A 155 -5.47 10.74 12.66
C ASP A 155 -5.15 11.76 13.77
N GLY A 156 -3.87 12.02 14.03
CA GLY A 156 -3.45 13.11 14.90
C GLY A 156 -2.34 12.72 15.88
N GLU A 157 -1.28 13.54 15.85
CA GLU A 157 -0.19 13.67 16.80
C GLU A 157 0.91 12.59 16.80
N SER A 158 2.12 13.10 16.57
CA SER A 158 3.40 12.39 16.55
C SER A 158 3.78 11.91 17.96
N PRO A 159 4.08 10.62 18.17
CA PRO A 159 4.89 10.21 19.31
C PRO A 159 6.34 9.94 18.87
N GLU A 160 7.24 10.18 19.81
CA GLU A 160 8.69 10.09 19.70
C GLU A 160 9.20 8.80 19.03
N SER A 161 10.22 8.99 18.20
CA SER A 161 10.88 7.93 17.46
C SER A 161 11.67 7.00 18.37
N SER A 162 11.12 5.81 18.62
CA SER A 162 11.98 4.64 18.82
C SER A 162 12.18 4.01 17.43
N ALA A 163 13.43 4.03 16.96
CA ALA A 163 13.80 3.44 15.68
C ALA A 163 13.59 1.92 15.76
N VAL A 164 12.45 1.45 15.24
CA VAL A 164 12.24 0.02 15.04
C VAL A 164 13.07 -0.39 13.84
N GLU A 165 14.09 -1.20 14.13
CA GLU A 165 14.94 -1.83 13.13
C GLU A 165 14.08 -2.77 12.29
N VAL A 166 13.70 -2.29 11.11
CA VAL A 166 13.02 -3.10 10.11
C VAL A 166 14.02 -4.18 9.68
N ARG A 167 13.82 -5.40 10.17
CA ARG A 167 14.61 -6.57 9.78
C ARG A 167 14.25 -6.93 8.34
N PHE A 168 14.91 -6.24 7.41
CA PHE A 168 14.86 -6.54 6.00
C PHE A 168 15.49 -7.91 5.76
N TRP A 169 14.76 -8.81 5.11
CA TRP A 169 15.29 -10.08 4.60
C TRP A 169 16.58 -9.91 3.77
N LEU A 170 16.70 -8.75 3.10
CA LEU A 170 17.90 -8.34 2.38
C LEU A 170 19.12 -8.20 3.31
N TRP A 171 18.94 -7.68 4.53
CA TRP A 171 20.00 -7.50 5.52
C TRP A 171 20.52 -8.84 6.06
N GLU A 172 19.65 -9.83 6.24
CA GLU A 172 20.08 -11.18 6.63
C GLU A 172 20.85 -11.89 5.53
N LYS A 173 20.43 -11.76 4.26
CA LYS A 173 21.19 -12.32 3.13
C LYS A 173 22.53 -11.61 2.91
N LEU A 174 22.58 -10.29 3.08
CA LEU A 174 23.82 -9.53 2.99
C LEU A 174 24.80 -9.91 4.11
N ARG A 175 24.29 -10.05 5.34
CA ARG A 175 25.07 -10.49 6.50
C ARG A 175 25.60 -11.92 6.31
N ALA A 176 24.75 -12.84 5.86
CA ALA A 176 25.14 -14.22 5.58
C ALA A 176 26.21 -14.31 4.47
N TRP A 177 26.11 -13.47 3.43
CA TRP A 177 27.11 -13.37 2.37
C TRP A 177 28.45 -12.81 2.89
N LEU A 178 28.40 -11.77 3.73
CA LEU A 178 29.60 -11.17 4.34
C LEU A 178 30.31 -12.10 5.32
N THR A 179 29.58 -12.91 6.09
CA THR A 179 30.15 -13.92 7.01
C THR A 179 30.67 -15.17 6.32
N ASN A 180 30.39 -15.35 5.02
CA ASN A 180 30.92 -16.48 4.23
C ASN A 180 32.12 -16.07 3.35
N ILE A 181 32.52 -14.79 3.41
CA ILE A 181 33.64 -14.20 2.66
C ILE A 181 34.80 -13.81 3.59
N PHE A 182 34.63 -13.95 4.91
CA PHE A 182 35.67 -13.86 5.94
C PHE A 182 35.63 -15.07 6.85
#